data_AF-A0A952AGE7-F1
#
_entry.id   AF-A0A952AGE7-F1
#
_cell.length_a   1.000
_cell.length_b   1.000
_cell.length_c   1.000
_cell.angle_alpha   90.00
_cell.angle_beta   90.00
_cell.angle_gamma   90.00
#
_symmetry.space_group_name_H-M   'P 1'
#
loop_
_entity.id
_entity.type
_entity.pdbx_description
1 polymer ?
#
loop_
_entity_poly.entity_id
_entity_poly.type
_entity_poly.pdbx_seq_one_letter_code
_entity_poly.pdbx_strand_id
1 'polypeptide(L)'
;MTQILITRINYLELLSGASENEKQRTRKFLQPYPVLEFDAKTTTVANNLAMKYRVSNRQSKDFLIASIAIANKLPLLTENTKDFAACKGLKLLPYKISSWL
;
A
#
# COMPACT_ATOMS: atom_id res chain seq x y z
N MET A 1 -1.43 -19.61 9.43
CA MET A 1 -2.56 -18.77 8.98
C MET A 1 -2.01 -17.65 8.12
N THR A 2 -2.64 -17.36 6.99
CA THR A 2 -2.28 -16.22 6.13
C THR A 2 -3.13 -15.02 6.55
N GLN A 3 -2.51 -13.89 6.87
CA GLN A 3 -3.20 -12.67 7.26
C GLN A 3 -3.06 -11.62 6.16
N ILE A 4 -4.15 -10.91 5.87
CA ILE A 4 -4.17 -9.76 4.96
C ILE A 4 -4.07 -8.49 5.81
N LEU A 5 -3.14 -7.62 5.43
CA LEU A 5 -2.93 -6.31 6.06
C LEU A 5 -3.16 -5.22 5.02
N ILE A 6 -3.49 -4.03 5.50
CA ILE A 6 -3.62 -2.84 4.66
C ILE A 6 -2.67 -1.75 5.15
N THR A 7 -2.15 -0.91 4.28
CA THR A 7 -1.35 0.25 4.73
C THR A 7 -2.25 1.41 5.13
N ARG A 8 -1.76 2.27 6.02
CA ARG A 8 -2.43 3.54 6.34
C ARG A 8 -2.62 4.42 5.11
N ILE A 9 -1.74 4.30 4.11
CA ILE A 9 -1.85 5.03 2.85
C ILE A 9 -3.06 4.55 2.04
N ASN A 10 -3.25 3.24 1.88
CA ASN A 10 -4.47 2.72 1.22
C ASN A 10 -5.74 3.12 1.99
N TYR A 11 -5.69 3.09 3.32
CA TYR A 11 -6.81 3.52 4.16
C TYR A 11 -7.16 5.00 3.90
N LEU A 12 -6.16 5.87 3.83
CA LEU A 12 -6.32 7.29 3.50
C LEU A 12 -6.91 7.46 2.09
N GLU A 13 -6.39 6.74 1.10
CA GLU A 13 -6.87 6.81 -0.29
C GLU A 13 -8.35 6.46 -0.40
N LEU A 14 -8.74 5.31 0.16
CA LEU A 14 -10.12 4.83 0.13
C LEU A 14 -11.08 5.78 0.82
N LEU A 15 -10.69 6.43 1.93
CA LEU A 15 -11.53 7.42 2.59
C LEU A 15 -11.55 8.77 1.85
N SER A 16 -10.42 9.19 1.27
CA SER A 16 -10.33 10.47 0.56
C SER A 16 -11.16 10.50 -0.73
N GLY A 17 -11.30 9.35 -1.40
CA GLY A 17 -12.10 9.21 -2.62
C GLY A 17 -13.59 8.89 -2.38
N ALA A 18 -13.98 8.59 -1.15
CA ALA A 18 -15.34 8.20 -0.80
C ALA A 18 -16.21 9.41 -0.44
N SER A 19 -17.49 9.38 -0.81
CA SER A 19 -18.49 10.30 -0.26
C SER A 19 -18.67 10.10 1.25
N GLU A 20 -19.26 11.05 1.97
CA GLU A 20 -19.48 10.93 3.43
C GLU A 20 -20.24 9.65 3.82
N ASN A 21 -21.27 9.30 3.05
CA ASN A 21 -22.06 8.07 3.27
C ASN A 21 -21.24 6.80 2.98
N GLU A 22 -20.26 6.86 2.09
CA GLU A 22 -19.37 5.75 1.77
C GLU A 22 -18.22 5.64 2.76
N LYS A 23 -17.69 6.74 3.31
CA LYS A 23 -16.61 6.72 4.32
C LYS A 23 -16.95 5.81 5.49
N GLN A 24 -18.18 5.87 6.00
CA GLN A 24 -18.59 5.00 7.11
C GLN A 24 -18.64 3.52 6.71
N ARG A 25 -19.11 3.22 5.49
CA ARG A 25 -19.15 1.85 4.95
C ARG A 25 -17.74 1.31 4.71
N THR A 26 -16.87 2.12 4.10
CA THR A 26 -15.45 1.81 3.90
C THR A 26 -14.74 1.56 5.22
N ARG A 27 -14.93 2.40 6.25
CA ARG A 27 -14.34 2.16 7.58
C ARG A 27 -14.76 0.82 8.17
N LYS A 28 -16.05 0.46 8.09
CA LYS A 28 -16.56 -0.84 8.56
C LYS A 28 -15.97 -2.00 7.77
N PHE A 29 -15.89 -1.88 6.44
CA PHE A 29 -15.26 -2.89 5.58
C PHE A 29 -13.79 -3.12 5.92
N LEU A 30 -13.05 -2.04 6.22
CA LEU A 30 -11.63 -2.10 6.52
C LEU A 30 -11.30 -2.55 7.96
N GLN A 31 -12.28 -2.52 8.87
CA GLN A 31 -12.10 -2.83 10.30
C GLN A 31 -11.40 -4.17 10.60
N PRO A 32 -11.66 -5.28 9.85
CA PRO A 32 -11.03 -6.56 10.14
C PRO A 32 -9.54 -6.64 9.77
N TYR A 33 -9.03 -5.72 8.94
CA TYR A 33 -7.65 -5.75 8.45
C TYR A 33 -6.73 -4.94 9.38
N PRO A 34 -5.66 -5.55 9.94
CA PRO A 34 -4.64 -4.79 10.63
C PRO A 34 -4.05 -3.72 9.72
N VAL A 35 -3.91 -2.50 10.25
CA VAL A 35 -3.36 -1.38 9.51
C VAL A 35 -1.87 -1.25 9.81
N LEU A 36 -1.05 -1.26 8.77
CA LEU A 36 0.37 -0.92 8.84
C LEU A 36 0.53 0.59 8.75
N GLU A 37 0.99 1.21 9.83
CA GLU A 37 1.17 2.65 9.92
C GLU A 37 2.39 3.15 9.13
N PHE A 38 2.34 4.42 8.75
CA PHE A 38 3.51 5.14 8.27
C PHE A 38 4.21 5.82 9.46
N ASP A 39 5.07 5.05 10.13
CA ASP A 39 5.81 5.45 11.33
C ASP A 39 7.27 5.87 11.04
N ALA A 40 8.07 6.10 12.10
CA ALA A 40 9.49 6.46 11.98
C ALA A 40 10.35 5.42 11.22
N LYS A 41 10.06 4.13 11.40
CA LYS A 41 10.77 3.04 10.70
C LYS A 41 10.48 3.08 9.21
N THR A 42 9.21 3.21 8.83
CA THR A 42 8.80 3.30 7.42
C THR A 42 9.26 4.61 6.77
N THR A 43 9.29 5.72 7.53
CA THR A 43 9.81 7.01 7.08
C THR A 43 11.30 6.93 6.74
N THR A 44 12.10 6.26 7.58
CA THR A 44 13.53 6.04 7.31
C THR A 44 13.74 5.26 6.01
N VAL A 45 12.93 4.22 5.76
CA VAL A 45 12.97 3.46 4.50
C VAL A 45 12.55 4.32 3.31
N ALA A 46 11.48 5.10 3.44
CA ALA A 46 11.00 6.01 2.39
C ALA A 46 12.08 7.03 2.01
N ASN A 47 12.74 7.65 2.99
CA ASN A 47 13.84 8.59 2.74
C ASN A 47 15.00 7.93 1.99
N ASN A 48 15.39 6.72 2.41
CA ASN A 48 16.45 5.96 1.75
C ASN A 48 16.13 5.59 0.29
N LEU A 49 14.85 5.31 0.00
CA LEU A 49 14.39 5.06 -1.36
C LEU A 49 14.33 6.35 -2.18
N ALA A 50 13.90 7.47 -1.58
CA ALA A 50 13.79 8.77 -2.26
C ALA A 50 15.15 9.34 -2.66
N MET A 51 16.20 9.05 -1.89
CA MET A 51 17.58 9.38 -2.28
C MET A 51 18.07 8.61 -3.52
N LYS A 52 17.46 7.44 -3.81
CA LYS A 52 17.89 6.54 -4.89
C LYS A 52 17.00 6.61 -6.13
N TYR A 53 15.75 7.00 -5.97
CA TYR A 53 14.75 7.00 -7.03
C TYR A 53 14.00 8.32 -7.07
N ARG A 54 13.80 8.85 -8.29
CA ARG A 54 12.94 10.00 -8.49
C ARG A 54 11.48 9.57 -8.31
N VAL A 55 10.81 10.16 -7.33
CA VAL A 55 9.38 9.94 -7.09
C VAL A 55 8.60 11.06 -7.76
N SER A 56 7.72 10.70 -8.70
CA SER A 56 6.78 11.67 -9.27
C SER A 56 5.60 11.91 -8.32
N ASN A 57 4.94 13.07 -8.42
CA ASN A 57 3.74 13.36 -7.61
C ASN A 57 2.66 12.28 -7.78
N ARG A 58 2.51 11.74 -9.00
CA ARG A 58 1.55 10.68 -9.30
C ARG A 58 1.87 9.37 -8.57
N GLN A 59 3.14 9.06 -8.35
CA GLN A 59 3.60 7.82 -7.71
C GLN A 59 3.82 7.98 -6.21
N SER A 60 3.60 9.18 -5.64
CA SER A 60 3.91 9.47 -4.24
C SER A 60 3.23 8.51 -3.27
N LYS A 61 1.97 8.14 -3.50
CA LYS A 61 1.22 7.22 -2.63
C LYS A 61 1.70 5.78 -2.77
N ASP A 62 1.86 5.29 -4.01
CA ASP A 62 2.43 3.96 -4.29
C ASP A 62 3.81 3.81 -3.67
N PHE A 63 4.63 4.86 -3.75
CA PHE A 63 5.95 4.91 -3.13
C PHE A 63 5.90 4.75 -1.61
N LEU A 64 4.95 5.41 -0.93
CA LEU A 64 4.76 5.27 0.51
C LEU A 64 4.24 3.87 0.88
N ILE A 65 3.31 3.31 0.10
CA ILE A 65 2.83 1.92 0.26
C ILE A 65 4.00 0.94 0.16
N ALA A 66 4.83 1.07 -0.87
CA ALA A 66 6.02 0.25 -1.07
C ALA A 66 6.99 0.37 0.10
N SER A 67 7.21 1.60 0.60
CA SER A 67 8.11 1.87 1.72
C SER A 67 7.64 1.18 3.01
N ILE A 68 6.33 1.18 3.28
CA ILE A 68 5.73 0.48 4.43
C ILE A 68 5.92 -1.04 4.28
N ALA A 69 5.66 -1.59 3.10
CA ALA A 69 5.82 -3.02 2.84
C ALA A 69 7.28 -3.49 2.99
N ILE A 70 8.23 -2.73 2.40
CA ILE A 70 9.67 -3.00 2.50
C ILE A 70 10.15 -2.93 3.96
N ALA A 71 9.77 -1.88 4.69
CA ALA A 71 10.17 -1.72 6.09
C ALA A 71 9.69 -2.90 6.94
N ASN A 72 8.50 -3.43 6.67
CA ASN A 72 7.93 -4.56 7.40
C ASN A 72 8.32 -5.92 6.83
N LYS A 73 9.14 -5.97 5.76
CA LYS A 73 9.56 -7.21 5.07
C LYS A 73 8.36 -8.05 4.61
N LEU A 74 7.27 -7.39 4.23
CA LEU A 74 6.05 -8.02 3.76
C LEU A 74 5.94 -7.91 2.24
N PRO A 75 5.40 -8.93 1.56
CA PRO A 75 5.14 -8.82 0.14
C PRO A 75 3.88 -7.98 -0.11
N LEU A 76 3.80 -7.33 -1.28
CA LEU A 76 2.66 -6.52 -1.70
C LEU A 76 1.84 -7.27 -2.76
N LEU A 77 0.54 -7.36 -2.55
CA LEU A 77 -0.43 -7.79 -3.55
C LEU A 77 -0.98 -6.55 -4.28
N THR A 78 -0.88 -6.50 -5.60
CA THR A 78 -1.33 -5.35 -6.39
C THR A 78 -1.65 -5.75 -7.83
N GLU A 79 -2.66 -5.11 -8.42
CA GLU A 79 -2.89 -5.13 -9.88
C GLU A 79 -1.87 -4.25 -10.63
N ASN A 80 -1.38 -3.18 -9.99
CA ASN A 80 -0.50 -2.16 -10.58
C ASN A 80 0.98 -2.58 -10.56
N THR A 81 1.26 -3.82 -10.95
CA THR A 81 2.62 -4.41 -10.87
C THR A 81 3.70 -3.54 -11.53
N LYS A 82 3.39 -2.84 -12.62
CA LYS A 82 4.32 -1.95 -13.34
C LYS A 82 4.78 -0.76 -12.50
N ASP A 83 3.87 -0.13 -11.75
CA ASP A 83 4.17 1.04 -10.93
C ASP A 83 5.05 0.67 -9.72
N PHE A 84 4.86 -0.53 -9.19
CA PHE A 84 5.63 -1.05 -8.07
C PHE A 84 6.95 -1.74 -8.47
N ALA A 85 7.11 -2.15 -9.74
CA ALA A 85 8.30 -2.84 -10.23
C ALA A 85 9.59 -1.99 -10.10
N ALA A 86 9.48 -0.67 -10.09
CA ALA A 86 10.61 0.23 -9.91
C ALA A 86 11.16 0.24 -8.46
N CYS A 87 10.39 -0.22 -7.48
CA CYS A 87 10.78 -0.21 -6.06
C CYS A 87 11.67 -1.42 -5.72
N LYS A 88 12.99 -1.31 -5.94
CA LYS A 88 13.93 -2.38 -5.57
C LYS A 88 13.80 -2.74 -4.08
N GLY A 89 13.70 -4.04 -3.80
CA GLY A 89 13.53 -4.57 -2.44
C GLY A 89 12.08 -4.89 -2.08
N LEU A 90 11.11 -4.49 -2.90
CA LEU A 90 9.71 -4.90 -2.74
C LEU A 90 9.48 -6.27 -3.37
N LYS A 91 8.90 -7.20 -2.61
CA LYS A 91 8.42 -8.48 -3.15
C LYS A 91 6.96 -8.32 -3.59
N LEU A 92 6.67 -8.57 -4.86
CA LEU A 92 5.30 -8.59 -5.36
C LEU A 92 4.72 -10.00 -5.32
N LEU A 93 3.47 -10.12 -4.87
CA LEU A 93 2.68 -11.34 -5.00
C LEU A 93 2.00 -11.38 -6.37
N PRO A 94 1.85 -12.57 -6.98
CA PRO A 94 1.08 -12.70 -8.20
C PRO A 94 -0.38 -12.36 -7.91
N TYR A 95 -0.91 -11.38 -8.63
CA TYR A 95 -2.33 -11.07 -8.59
C TYR A 95 -3.06 -11.94 -9.61
N LYS A 96 -3.95 -12.81 -9.13
CA LYS A 96 -4.82 -13.64 -9.97
C LYS A 96 -6.23 -13.59 -9.41
N ILE A 97 -7.15 -12.96 -10.13
CA ILE A 97 -8.57 -13.19 -9.93
C ILE A 97 -8.95 -14.33 -10.87
N SER A 98 -9.43 -15.44 -10.34
CA SER A 98 -10.22 -16.36 -11.16
C SER A 98 -11.56 -15.69 -11.38
N SER A 99 -11.85 -15.28 -12.62
CA SER A 99 -13.16 -14.77 -13.00
C SER A 99 -14.20 -15.84 -12.70
N TRP A 100 -14.98 -15.65 -11.65
CA TRP A 100 -16.26 -16.34 -11.48
C TRP A 100 -17.33 -15.48 -12.17
N LEU A 101 -17.28 -15.49 -13.50
CA LEU A 101 -18.37 -15.11 -14.39
C LEU A 101 -18.51 -16.23 -15.42
#